data_AF-A0A329SBJ6-F1
#
_entry.id   AF-A0A329SBJ6-F1
#
_cell.length_a   1.000
_cell.length_b   1.000
_cell.length_c   1.000
_cell.angle_alpha   90.00
_cell.angle_beta   90.00
_cell.angle_gamma   90.00
#
_symmetry.space_group_name_H-M   'P 1'
#
loop_
_entity.id
_entity.type
_entity.pdbx_description
1 polymer ?
#
loop_
_entity_poly.entity_id
_entity_poly.type
_entity_poly.pdbx_seq_one_letter_code
_entity_poly.pdbx_strand_id
1 'polypeptide(L)'
;MLQSPLIVAAIAFSTVQAEVIDHDQVVPFAQPTPTSVSQAAAVNFKPQLHITNGCHPYPAVDADGNTSGGLNPTGSSSAGCKGSGYGSQIYGRSTWYNGVWATMYSWYFPKDSPASGFGHRQDWEHIVVWFNNPAVASPEILAVST
;
A
#
# COMPACT_ATOMS: atom_id res chain seq x y z
N MET A 1 -38.31 -16.10 49.68
CA MET A 1 -37.27 -15.16 49.20
C MET A 1 -36.31 -15.96 48.33
N LEU A 2 -36.42 -15.87 47.00
CA LEU A 2 -35.47 -16.48 46.07
C LEU A 2 -34.50 -15.39 45.61
N GLN A 3 -33.20 -15.57 45.88
CA GLN A 3 -32.16 -14.68 45.36
C GLN A 3 -31.72 -15.19 43.98
N SER A 4 -31.92 -14.37 42.93
CA SER A 4 -31.35 -14.62 41.61
C SER A 4 -29.86 -14.29 41.60
N PRO A 5 -28.98 -15.16 41.04
CA PRO A 5 -27.58 -14.82 40.87
C PRO A 5 -27.41 -13.84 39.72
N LEU A 6 -26.70 -12.74 39.98
CA LEU A 6 -26.27 -11.79 38.96
C LEU A 6 -25.04 -12.37 38.26
N ILE A 7 -25.18 -12.79 36.99
CA ILE A 7 -24.05 -13.22 36.17
C ILE A 7 -23.43 -11.98 35.52
N VAL A 8 -22.22 -11.62 35.93
CA VAL A 8 -21.42 -10.57 35.27
C VAL A 8 -20.58 -11.24 34.19
N ALA A 9 -20.95 -11.02 32.92
CA ALA A 9 -20.12 -11.41 31.79
C ALA A 9 -19.00 -10.39 31.61
N ALA A 10 -17.76 -10.76 31.94
CA ALA A 10 -16.58 -9.97 31.61
C ALA A 10 -16.28 -10.14 30.12
N ILE A 11 -16.54 -9.09 29.33
CA ILE A 11 -16.12 -9.05 27.92
C ILE A 11 -14.63 -8.69 27.90
N ALA A 12 -13.79 -9.67 27.60
CA ALA A 12 -12.38 -9.42 27.33
C ALA A 12 -12.26 -8.74 25.97
N PHE A 13 -11.89 -7.46 25.95
CA PHE A 13 -11.49 -6.77 24.72
C PHE A 13 -10.07 -7.21 24.36
N SER A 14 -9.93 -8.11 23.40
CA SER A 14 -8.65 -8.38 22.76
C SER A 14 -8.31 -7.22 21.83
N THR A 15 -7.35 -6.37 22.22
CA THR A 15 -6.76 -5.39 21.31
C THR A 15 -5.84 -6.12 20.35
N VAL A 16 -6.17 -6.15 19.05
CA VAL A 16 -5.21 -6.52 18.01
C VAL A 16 -4.16 -5.40 17.98
N GLN A 17 -2.97 -5.65 18.53
CA GLN A 17 -1.86 -4.72 18.39
C GLN A 17 -1.18 -5.01 17.06
N ALA A 18 -1.25 -4.05 16.14
CA ALA A 18 -0.43 -4.06 14.93
C ALA A 18 1.05 -4.11 15.28
N GLU A 19 1.80 -5.02 14.66
CA GLU A 19 3.23 -5.19 14.87
C GLU A 19 4.07 -4.65 13.70
N VAL A 20 5.38 -4.52 13.93
CA VAL A 20 6.36 -4.36 12.85
C VAL A 20 6.96 -5.74 12.59
N ILE A 21 6.73 -6.29 11.39
CA ILE A 21 7.12 -7.64 11.00
C ILE A 21 8.19 -7.61 9.89
N ASP A 22 8.81 -8.74 9.60
CA ASP A 22 9.79 -8.85 8.52
C ASP A 22 9.19 -8.43 7.16
N HIS A 23 9.98 -7.76 6.32
CA HIS A 23 9.49 -7.14 5.09
C HIS A 23 8.92 -8.14 4.07
N ASP A 24 9.32 -9.41 4.17
CA ASP A 24 8.86 -10.50 3.31
C ASP A 24 7.72 -11.33 3.93
N GLN A 25 7.27 -10.98 5.13
CA GLN A 25 6.14 -11.62 5.82
C GLN A 25 4.82 -10.86 5.70
N VAL A 26 4.85 -9.60 5.22
CA VAL A 26 3.62 -8.83 4.98
C VAL A 26 2.85 -9.45 3.81
N VAL A 27 1.60 -9.82 4.05
CA VAL A 27 0.71 -10.37 3.03
C VAL A 27 -0.04 -9.22 2.32
N PRO A 28 0.03 -9.12 0.98
CA PRO A 28 -0.66 -8.07 0.24
C PRO A 28 -2.18 -8.25 0.26
N PHE A 29 -2.89 -7.17 -0.02
CA PHE A 29 -4.34 -7.22 -0.22
C PHE A 29 -4.64 -7.70 -1.64
N ALA A 30 -5.54 -8.67 -1.77
CA ALA A 30 -6.12 -9.00 -3.06
C ALA A 30 -6.85 -7.77 -3.63
N GLN A 31 -6.65 -7.47 -4.92
CA GLN A 31 -7.36 -6.35 -5.57
C GLN A 31 -8.87 -6.68 -5.61
N PRO A 32 -9.73 -5.90 -4.91
CA PRO A 32 -11.15 -6.18 -4.90
C PRO A 32 -11.79 -5.84 -6.25
N THR A 33 -12.96 -6.41 -6.52
CA THR A 33 -13.81 -5.97 -7.64
C THR A 33 -14.30 -4.55 -7.38
N PRO A 34 -14.10 -3.59 -8.31
CA PRO A 34 -14.56 -2.22 -8.14
C PRO A 34 -16.09 -2.13 -8.01
N THR A 35 -16.56 -1.41 -7.00
CA THR A 35 -18.00 -1.16 -6.75
C THR A 35 -18.39 0.31 -6.86
N SER A 36 -17.42 1.22 -7.04
CA SER A 36 -17.65 2.66 -7.22
C SER A 36 -16.96 3.20 -8.48
N VAL A 37 -17.40 4.37 -8.93
CA VAL A 37 -16.77 5.11 -10.03
C VAL A 37 -15.29 5.40 -9.74
N SER A 38 -14.96 5.80 -8.51
CA SER A 38 -13.59 6.08 -8.12
C SER A 38 -12.70 4.83 -8.15
N GLN A 39 -13.20 3.68 -7.69
CA GLN A 39 -12.48 2.42 -7.73
C GLN A 39 -12.30 1.91 -9.16
N ALA A 40 -13.35 2.01 -9.98
CA ALA A 40 -13.29 1.60 -11.39
C ALA A 40 -12.26 2.43 -12.15
N ALA A 41 -12.27 3.76 -11.97
CA ALA A 41 -11.26 4.65 -12.55
C ALA A 41 -9.84 4.31 -12.05
N ALA A 42 -9.66 4.09 -10.74
CA ALA A 42 -8.35 3.74 -10.18
C ALA A 42 -7.80 2.41 -10.72
N VAL A 43 -8.66 1.41 -10.98
CA VAL A 43 -8.22 0.15 -11.59
C VAL A 43 -7.91 0.34 -13.08
N ASN A 44 -8.74 1.09 -13.81
CA ASN A 44 -8.57 1.32 -15.25
C ASN A 44 -7.29 2.11 -15.57
N PHE A 45 -6.94 3.09 -14.73
CA PHE A 45 -5.76 3.95 -14.91
C PHE A 45 -4.55 3.49 -14.09
N LYS A 46 -4.52 2.22 -13.66
CA LYS A 46 -3.42 1.68 -12.88
C LYS A 46 -2.13 1.72 -13.73
N PRO A 47 -1.06 2.38 -13.25
CA PRO A 47 0.16 2.56 -14.02
C PRO A 47 0.97 1.27 -14.13
N GLN A 48 1.86 1.24 -15.13
CA GLN A 48 2.96 0.29 -15.19
C GLN A 48 4.18 0.89 -14.50
N LEU A 49 4.90 0.07 -13.74
CA LEU A 49 6.15 0.46 -13.10
C LEU A 49 7.28 -0.42 -13.62
N HIS A 50 8.31 0.21 -14.19
CA HIS A 50 9.53 -0.46 -14.61
C HIS A 50 10.63 -0.22 -13.58
N ILE A 51 11.16 -1.30 -13.00
CA ILE A 51 12.24 -1.25 -12.02
C ILE A 51 13.58 -1.39 -12.75
N THR A 52 14.26 -0.27 -12.99
CA THR A 52 15.59 -0.25 -13.63
C THR A 52 16.66 -0.82 -12.70
N ASN A 53 16.59 -0.48 -11.41
CA ASN A 53 17.49 -0.92 -10.35
C ASN A 53 16.79 -0.83 -8.99
N GLY A 54 17.49 -1.19 -7.91
CA GLY A 54 16.94 -1.11 -6.56
C GLY A 54 15.93 -2.22 -6.25
N CYS A 55 15.08 -1.96 -5.27
CA CYS A 55 14.07 -2.92 -4.83
C CYS A 55 12.87 -2.96 -5.78
N HIS A 56 12.18 -4.10 -5.80
CA HIS A 56 10.83 -4.21 -6.36
C HIS A 56 9.81 -3.76 -5.30
N PRO A 57 8.55 -3.43 -5.66
CA PRO A 57 7.55 -3.04 -4.68
C PRO A 57 7.07 -4.21 -3.82
N TYR A 58 6.91 -3.95 -2.52
CA TYR A 58 6.44 -4.88 -1.49
C TYR A 58 5.14 -4.37 -0.85
N PRO A 59 4.34 -5.24 -0.24
CA PRO A 59 3.30 -4.80 0.69
C PRO A 59 3.93 -4.16 1.93
N ALA A 60 3.49 -2.96 2.25
CA ALA A 60 3.92 -2.21 3.42
C ALA A 60 3.10 -2.52 4.68
N VAL A 61 1.86 -2.98 4.51
CA VAL A 61 0.89 -3.24 5.57
C VAL A 61 -0.03 -4.40 5.17
N ASP A 62 -0.42 -5.23 6.14
CA ASP A 62 -1.37 -6.34 5.97
C ASP A 62 -2.75 -6.05 6.59
N ALA A 63 -3.66 -7.03 6.52
CA ALA A 63 -5.04 -6.90 6.98
C ALA A 63 -5.19 -6.78 8.52
N ASP A 64 -4.21 -7.26 9.29
CA ASP A 64 -4.18 -7.14 10.74
C ASP A 64 -3.54 -5.81 11.19
N GLY A 65 -3.07 -5.02 10.22
CA GLY A 65 -2.42 -3.73 10.44
C GLY A 65 -0.92 -3.85 10.71
N ASN A 66 -0.33 -5.05 10.61
CA ASN A 66 1.11 -5.19 10.75
C ASN A 66 1.81 -4.47 9.60
N THR A 67 2.97 -3.88 9.90
CA THR A 67 3.73 -3.09 8.92
C THR A 67 5.09 -3.70 8.64
N SER A 68 5.58 -3.49 7.42
CA SER A 68 6.90 -3.95 7.02
C SER A 68 8.00 -3.22 7.80
N GLY A 69 8.85 -3.98 8.48
CA GLY A 69 10.07 -3.48 9.09
C GLY A 69 11.10 -2.99 8.08
N GLY A 70 10.95 -3.31 6.79
CA GLY A 70 11.88 -2.95 5.73
C GLY A 70 13.23 -3.66 5.82
N LEU A 71 14.21 -3.17 5.09
CA LEU A 71 15.57 -3.71 5.05
C LEU A 71 16.60 -2.66 5.47
N ASN A 72 17.68 -3.10 6.13
CA ASN A 72 18.86 -2.27 6.28
C ASN A 72 19.47 -1.98 4.89
N PRO A 73 19.98 -0.77 4.62
CA PRO A 73 20.55 -0.39 3.33
C PRO A 73 21.97 -0.95 3.14
N THR A 74 22.13 -2.26 3.29
CA THR A 74 23.40 -3.00 3.14
C THR A 74 23.28 -4.03 2.02
N GLY A 75 24.43 -4.49 1.52
CA GLY A 75 24.49 -5.34 0.33
C GLY A 75 24.29 -4.54 -0.96
N SER A 76 23.99 -5.21 -2.07
CA SER A 76 23.64 -4.50 -3.30
C SER A 76 22.28 -3.80 -3.17
N SER A 77 22.01 -2.84 -4.06
CA SER A 77 20.78 -2.04 -4.08
C SER A 77 19.49 -2.88 -4.07
N SER A 78 19.54 -4.09 -4.64
CA SER A 78 18.39 -5.01 -4.72
C SER A 78 18.51 -6.23 -3.81
N ALA A 79 19.59 -6.34 -3.00
CA ALA A 79 19.80 -7.49 -2.13
C ALA A 79 18.66 -7.62 -1.11
N GLY A 80 17.99 -8.78 -1.13
CA GLY A 80 16.87 -9.10 -0.24
C GLY A 80 15.50 -8.53 -0.67
N CYS A 81 15.42 -7.78 -1.77
CA CYS A 81 14.19 -7.08 -2.17
C CYS A 81 13.83 -7.17 -3.67
N LYS A 82 14.09 -8.32 -4.32
CA LYS A 82 13.72 -8.56 -5.74
C LYS A 82 12.28 -9.07 -5.95
N GLY A 83 11.49 -9.15 -4.88
CA GLY A 83 10.09 -9.60 -4.90
C GLY A 83 9.73 -10.39 -3.65
N SER A 84 8.56 -10.10 -3.07
CA SER A 84 8.01 -10.87 -1.95
C SER A 84 7.51 -12.23 -2.43
N GLY A 85 7.59 -13.25 -1.56
CA GLY A 85 6.97 -14.55 -1.78
C GLY A 85 5.45 -14.49 -1.93
N TYR A 86 4.81 -13.44 -1.40
CA TYR A 86 3.38 -13.21 -1.51
C TYR A 86 2.97 -12.33 -2.71
N GLY A 87 3.94 -11.83 -3.48
CA GLY A 87 3.69 -10.92 -4.60
C GLY A 87 3.85 -9.43 -4.25
N SER A 88 3.52 -8.56 -5.20
CA SER A 88 3.72 -7.11 -5.09
C SER A 88 2.44 -6.39 -4.62
N GLN A 89 2.55 -5.10 -4.31
CA GLN A 89 1.43 -4.24 -3.94
C GLN A 89 1.58 -2.84 -4.53
N ILE A 90 0.44 -2.26 -4.89
CA ILE A 90 0.27 -0.85 -5.22
C ILE A 90 -0.89 -0.30 -4.40
N TYR A 91 -0.75 0.93 -3.93
CA TYR A 91 -1.75 1.64 -3.13
C TYR A 91 -2.38 2.74 -3.98
N GLY A 92 -3.70 2.92 -3.89
CA GLY A 92 -4.43 3.93 -4.66
C GLY A 92 -5.30 4.80 -3.76
N ARG A 93 -5.25 6.12 -3.95
CA ARG A 93 -6.15 7.08 -3.28
C ARG A 93 -6.55 8.19 -4.24
N SER A 94 -7.83 8.54 -4.25
CA SER A 94 -8.35 9.52 -5.21
C SER A 94 -9.17 10.62 -4.55
N THR A 95 -9.20 11.79 -5.18
CA THR A 95 -10.03 12.92 -4.78
C THR A 95 -10.23 13.89 -5.94
N TRP A 96 -11.26 14.72 -5.85
CA TRP A 96 -11.27 15.99 -6.59
C TRP A 96 -10.27 16.97 -5.97
N TYR A 97 -9.54 17.70 -6.81
CA TYR A 97 -8.65 18.78 -6.40
C TYR A 97 -8.68 19.87 -7.48
N ASN A 98 -9.08 21.09 -7.09
CA ASN A 98 -9.21 22.24 -8.00
C ASN A 98 -9.99 21.96 -9.30
N GLY A 99 -11.09 21.20 -9.22
CA GLY A 99 -11.94 20.89 -10.36
C GLY A 99 -11.41 19.79 -11.30
N VAL A 100 -10.28 19.17 -10.97
CA VAL A 100 -9.70 18.02 -11.69
C VAL A 100 -9.72 16.81 -10.77
N TRP A 101 -9.92 15.62 -11.33
CA TRP A 101 -9.83 14.39 -10.54
C TRP A 101 -8.39 13.89 -10.48
N ALA A 102 -7.92 13.61 -9.27
CA ALA A 102 -6.60 13.08 -8.99
C ALA A 102 -6.71 11.66 -8.46
N THR A 103 -5.95 10.73 -9.02
CA THR A 103 -5.66 9.44 -8.39
C THR A 103 -4.17 9.33 -8.15
N MET A 104 -3.78 9.29 -6.88
CA MET A 104 -2.43 8.96 -6.46
C MET A 104 -2.26 7.45 -6.44
N TYR A 105 -1.18 6.96 -7.05
CA TYR A 105 -0.72 5.59 -6.93
C TYR A 105 0.61 5.57 -6.23
N SER A 106 0.79 4.70 -5.26
CA SER A 106 2.00 4.65 -4.46
C SER A 106 2.52 3.23 -4.31
N TRP A 107 3.83 3.12 -4.23
CA TRP A 107 4.57 1.88 -4.02
C TRP A 107 5.47 2.03 -2.83
N TYR A 108 5.60 0.93 -2.11
CA TYR A 108 6.53 0.81 -1.00
C TYR A 108 7.66 -0.13 -1.38
N PHE A 109 8.88 0.24 -1.00
CA PHE A 109 10.08 -0.55 -1.19
C PHE A 109 10.76 -0.76 0.17
N PRO A 110 11.30 -1.96 0.46
CA PRO A 110 11.89 -2.23 1.77
C PRO A 110 13.08 -1.32 2.14
N LYS A 111 13.78 -0.77 1.14
CA LYS A 111 14.89 0.19 1.29
C LYS A 111 15.10 0.98 -0.01
N ASP A 112 15.69 2.15 0.12
CA ASP A 112 16.42 2.82 -0.95
C ASP A 112 17.92 2.75 -0.62
N SER A 113 18.72 2.21 -1.52
CA SER A 113 20.14 2.00 -1.26
C SER A 113 20.95 2.10 -2.56
N PRO A 114 21.55 3.27 -2.86
CA PRO A 114 22.38 3.43 -4.05
C PRO A 114 23.69 2.63 -3.95
N ALA A 115 24.18 2.35 -2.73
CA ALA A 115 25.36 1.53 -2.47
C ALA A 115 25.27 0.92 -1.06
N SER A 116 26.01 -0.17 -0.81
CA SER A 116 26.01 -0.83 0.51
C SER A 116 26.44 0.13 1.62
N GLY A 117 25.60 0.26 2.64
CA GLY A 117 25.78 1.16 3.78
C GLY A 117 25.26 2.59 3.53
N PHE A 118 24.80 2.91 2.32
CA PHE A 118 24.25 4.22 1.95
C PHE A 118 22.76 4.11 1.58
N GLY A 119 22.02 5.19 1.81
CA GLY A 119 20.57 5.26 1.62
C GLY A 119 19.81 5.09 2.93
N HIS A 120 18.60 4.56 2.87
CA HIS A 120 17.73 4.39 4.02
C HIS A 120 16.86 3.13 3.97
N ARG A 121 16.48 2.68 5.16
CA ARG A 121 15.41 1.69 5.34
C ARG A 121 14.08 2.35 5.00
N GLN A 122 13.19 1.59 4.36
CA GLN A 122 11.93 2.06 3.79
C GLN A 122 12.15 2.99 2.61
N ASP A 123 11.26 2.90 1.64
CA ASP A 123 11.11 3.89 0.60
C ASP A 123 9.66 3.88 0.09
N TRP A 124 9.13 5.06 -0.19
CA TRP A 124 7.75 5.29 -0.58
C TRP A 124 7.73 6.27 -1.73
N GLU A 125 7.35 5.76 -2.90
CA GLU A 125 7.23 6.57 -4.10
C GLU A 125 5.78 6.66 -4.53
N HIS A 126 5.44 7.71 -5.28
CA HIS A 126 4.10 7.85 -5.80
C HIS A 126 4.08 8.59 -7.13
N ILE A 127 3.01 8.37 -7.88
CA ILE A 127 2.61 9.24 -8.98
C ILE A 127 1.20 9.75 -8.72
N VAL A 128 0.84 10.85 -9.36
CA VAL A 128 -0.55 11.31 -9.44
C VAL A 128 -0.96 11.38 -10.90
N VAL A 129 -2.00 10.63 -11.26
CA VAL A 129 -2.65 10.73 -12.57
C VAL A 129 -3.83 11.68 -12.44
N TRP A 130 -3.80 12.75 -13.22
CA TRP A 130 -4.82 13.80 -13.24
C TRP A 130 -5.72 13.60 -14.45
N PHE A 131 -7.03 13.55 -14.26
CA PHE A 131 -8.00 13.38 -15.34
C PHE A 131 -9.22 14.26 -15.19
N ASN A 132 -9.89 14.53 -16.32
CA ASN A 132 -11.00 15.46 -16.39
C ASN A 132 -12.18 15.09 -15.47
N ASN A 133 -12.67 13.85 -15.54
CA ASN A 133 -13.78 13.36 -14.73
C ASN A 133 -13.80 11.82 -14.70
N PRO A 134 -13.80 11.15 -13.54
CA PRO A 134 -13.83 9.68 -13.45
C PRO A 134 -15.15 9.06 -13.93
N ALA A 135 -16.24 9.84 -14.01
CA ALA A 135 -17.59 9.34 -14.24
C ALA A 135 -18.04 9.37 -15.71
N VAL A 136 -17.21 9.88 -16.63
CA VAL A 136 -17.53 9.85 -18.07
C VAL A 136 -17.10 8.52 -18.69
N ALA A 137 -17.70 8.17 -19.84
CA ALA A 137 -17.42 6.90 -20.51
C ALA A 137 -15.94 6.72 -20.91
N SER A 138 -15.26 7.81 -21.27
CA SER A 138 -13.85 7.84 -21.64
C SER A 138 -13.14 9.00 -20.92
N PRO A 139 -12.66 8.80 -19.68
CA PRO A 139 -11.91 9.84 -18.98
C PRO A 139 -10.59 10.15 -19.71
N GLU A 140 -10.23 11.42 -19.75
CA GLU A 140 -9.01 11.89 -20.41
C GLU A 140 -7.94 12.21 -19.36
N ILE A 141 -6.74 11.65 -19.54
CA ILE A 141 -5.58 12.02 -18.74
C ILE A 141 -5.13 13.42 -19.16
N LEU A 142 -5.12 14.34 -18.20
CA LEU A 142 -4.70 15.73 -18.40
C LEU A 142 -3.23 15.93 -18.04
N ALA A 143 -2.73 15.24 -17.02
CA ALA A 143 -1.34 15.32 -16.58
C ALA A 143 -0.94 14.10 -15.75
N VAL A 144 0.38 13.92 -15.58
CA VAL A 144 0.97 12.97 -14.62
C VAL A 144 2.05 13.70 -13.82
N SER A 145 2.04 13.52 -12.50
CA SER A 145 3.11 13.95 -11.60
C SER A 145 3.85 12.72 -11.09
N THR A 146 5.18 12.76 -11.10
CA THR A 146 6.07 11.73 -10.56
C THR A 146 6.97 12.37 -9.52
#